data_AF-A0A7C2WWP2-F1
#
_entry.id   AF-A0A7C2WWP2-F1
#
_cell.length_a   1.000
_cell.length_b   1.000
_cell.length_c   1.000
_cell.angle_alpha   90.00
_cell.angle_beta   90.00
_cell.angle_gamma   90.00
#
_symmetry.space_group_name_H-M   'P 1'
#
loop_
_entity.id
_entity.type
_entity.pdbx_description
1 polymer ?
#
loop_
_entity_poly.entity_id
_entity_poly.type
_entity_poly.pdbx_seq_one_letter_code
_entity_poly.pdbx_strand_id
1 'polypeptide(L)'
;MRAFSSVVLERVLVLAVACVVLVGIADVQAKPLRIAFLAAEPSIEEMGPHNLGAWETAKTLGDATLLFARNAGDFADASAESRNLADFDVVWHHQGDAIAYTILYRGVHLAALRRFAEGGGGVLLSGGALAIIDSLGMEPDVRAQRRELDHYRDPAAMVVVEKAHRVFAGLAPGDDGLIWLSNGGCRAVADFYWGGPGEGMVLGNTPDGVQRPLVEYAIGAGRIILFGWRWPDYADLDNPHRANLLTITANILKYLATPESWHPVVIRSKFPAVAHPDEPGVAAPRWQALRLAIEDLMRDFPDDYPHGAEYLAQLDALRADHDRLPRDAGYCAIRRAATRGAAGESADGFRPADDDPTTRRSPRSSHELSRQRRPPADRLRKHARSAVAGKTGRPNRNPLPPAGRPIHRRY
;
A
#
# COMPACT_ATOMS: atom_id res chain seq x y z
N MET A 1 -63.15 42.63 19.24
CA MET A 1 -62.16 41.87 20.03
C MET A 1 -62.84 40.61 20.56
N ARG A 2 -62.56 39.43 19.99
CA ARG A 2 -63.08 38.15 20.50
C ARG A 2 -62.01 37.53 21.39
N ALA A 3 -62.32 37.37 22.67
CA ALA A 3 -61.44 36.72 23.64
C ALA A 3 -61.35 35.22 23.32
N PHE A 4 -60.16 34.75 22.96
CA PHE A 4 -59.87 33.32 22.87
C PHE A 4 -59.74 32.76 24.29
N SER A 5 -60.51 31.71 24.56
CA SER A 5 -60.58 31.05 25.87
C SER A 5 -59.24 30.40 26.22
N SER A 6 -58.67 30.76 27.38
CA SER A 6 -57.35 30.34 27.86
C SER A 6 -57.17 28.82 27.96
N VAL A 7 -58.27 28.07 28.06
CA VAL A 7 -58.28 26.62 28.20
C VAL A 7 -57.85 25.88 26.92
N VAL A 8 -58.00 26.50 25.75
CA VAL A 8 -57.60 25.88 24.46
C VAL A 8 -56.09 26.00 24.24
N LEU A 9 -55.47 27.07 24.73
CA LEU A 9 -54.03 27.31 24.56
C LEU A 9 -53.18 26.37 25.43
N GLU A 10 -53.63 26.06 26.65
CA GLU A 10 -52.95 25.10 27.54
C GLU A 10 -52.97 23.67 26.98
N ARG A 11 -54.09 23.25 26.37
CA ARG A 11 -54.21 21.89 25.81
C ARG A 11 -53.39 21.70 24.52
N VAL A 12 -53.22 22.74 23.72
CA VAL A 12 -52.37 22.70 22.52
C VAL A 12 -50.88 22.72 22.90
N LEU A 13 -50.51 23.45 23.95
CA LEU A 13 -49.13 23.50 24.43
C LEU A 13 -48.68 22.17 25.07
N VAL A 14 -49.54 21.50 25.82
CA VAL A 14 -49.23 20.17 26.41
C VAL A 14 -49.09 19.09 25.33
N LEU A 15 -49.89 19.13 24.25
CA LEU A 15 -49.73 18.20 23.13
C LEU A 15 -48.45 18.48 22.32
N ALA A 16 -48.08 19.76 22.12
CA ALA A 16 -46.86 20.12 21.41
C ALA A 16 -45.60 19.74 22.20
N VAL A 17 -45.61 19.87 23.54
CA VAL A 17 -44.50 19.44 24.39
C VAL A 17 -44.42 17.90 24.47
N ALA A 18 -45.56 17.20 24.49
CA ALA A 18 -45.56 15.73 24.41
C ALA A 18 -45.05 15.18 23.05
N CYS A 19 -45.34 15.88 21.93
CA CYS A 19 -44.80 15.51 20.62
C CYS A 19 -43.32 15.85 20.44
N VAL A 20 -42.79 16.86 21.14
CA VAL A 20 -41.36 17.22 21.08
C VAL A 20 -40.50 16.32 22.00
N VAL A 21 -41.08 15.73 23.06
CA VAL A 21 -40.35 14.84 23.97
C VAL A 21 -40.32 13.37 23.51
N LEU A 22 -41.20 12.96 22.59
CA LEU A 22 -41.21 11.59 22.02
C LEU A 22 -40.32 11.40 20.77
N VAL A 23 -39.61 12.45 20.31
CA VAL A 23 -38.51 12.33 19.34
C VAL A 23 -37.16 12.16 20.07
N GLY A 24 -37.21 11.84 21.36
CA GLY A 24 -36.06 11.42 22.13
C GLY A 24 -35.71 9.96 21.86
N ILE A 25 -34.57 9.77 21.20
CA ILE A 25 -33.68 8.60 21.36
C ILE A 25 -34.33 7.24 21.07
N ALA A 26 -34.82 7.06 19.83
CA ALA A 26 -34.48 5.81 19.16
C ALA A 26 -32.96 5.87 18.93
N ASP A 27 -32.21 5.42 19.93
CA ASP A 27 -30.83 5.00 19.75
C ASP A 27 -30.92 3.86 18.73
N VAL A 28 -30.86 4.22 17.45
CA VAL A 28 -30.65 3.25 16.38
C VAL A 28 -29.25 2.73 16.70
N GLN A 29 -29.17 1.74 17.57
CA GLN A 29 -27.97 0.95 17.76
C GLN A 29 -27.69 0.38 16.37
N ALA A 30 -26.80 1.06 15.66
CA ALA A 30 -26.31 0.59 14.40
C ALA A 30 -25.84 -0.83 14.65
N LYS A 31 -26.38 -1.79 13.90
CA LYS A 31 -26.00 -3.19 14.01
C LYS A 31 -24.47 -3.25 14.03
N PRO A 32 -23.86 -4.01 14.96
CA PRO A 32 -22.41 -4.11 15.02
C PRO A 32 -21.87 -4.58 13.68
N LEU A 33 -20.78 -3.96 13.24
CA LEU A 33 -20.11 -4.24 11.98
C LEU A 33 -19.62 -5.69 11.97
N ARG A 34 -20.04 -6.51 11.00
CA ARG A 34 -19.58 -7.90 10.89
C ARG A 34 -18.28 -7.97 10.11
N ILE A 35 -17.22 -8.40 10.77
CA ILE A 35 -15.86 -8.43 10.20
C ILE A 35 -15.41 -9.88 10.02
N ALA A 36 -15.10 -10.28 8.78
CA ALA A 36 -14.35 -11.50 8.54
C ALA A 36 -12.84 -11.20 8.66
N PHE A 37 -12.20 -11.67 9.73
CA PHE A 37 -10.76 -11.55 9.90
C PHE A 37 -10.07 -12.81 9.36
N LEU A 38 -9.33 -12.69 8.26
CA LEU A 38 -8.68 -13.84 7.62
C LEU A 38 -7.28 -14.07 8.21
N ALA A 39 -7.06 -15.26 8.75
CA ALA A 39 -5.74 -15.76 9.13
C ALA A 39 -5.20 -16.72 8.07
N ALA A 40 -3.89 -16.63 7.83
CA ALA A 40 -3.19 -17.56 6.95
C ALA A 40 -2.69 -18.79 7.72
N GLU A 41 -2.50 -18.63 9.02
CA GLU A 41 -2.17 -19.64 10.00
C GLU A 41 -3.34 -20.62 10.17
N PRO A 42 -3.10 -21.87 10.57
CA PRO A 42 -4.16 -22.87 10.70
C PRO A 42 -4.94 -22.80 12.02
N SER A 43 -4.40 -22.09 13.04
CA SER A 43 -5.03 -21.88 14.34
C SER A 43 -4.54 -20.59 15.01
N ILE A 44 -5.19 -20.19 16.10
CA ILE A 44 -4.83 -18.99 16.87
C ILE A 44 -3.48 -19.14 17.58
N GLU A 45 -3.11 -20.35 17.99
CA GLU A 45 -1.85 -20.67 18.67
C GLU A 45 -0.64 -20.50 17.74
N GLU A 46 -0.85 -20.60 16.43
CA GLU A 46 0.19 -20.41 15.41
C GLU A 46 0.30 -18.95 14.94
N MET A 47 -0.64 -18.08 15.32
CA MET A 47 -0.56 -16.65 14.99
C MET A 47 0.56 -15.98 15.78
N GLY A 48 1.40 -15.23 15.07
CA GLY A 48 2.40 -14.38 15.70
C GLY A 48 1.78 -13.18 16.44
N PRO A 49 2.58 -12.49 17.27
CA PRO A 49 2.09 -11.41 18.13
C PRO A 49 1.44 -10.25 17.35
N HIS A 50 1.93 -9.91 16.16
CA HIS A 50 1.37 -8.79 15.39
C HIS A 50 0.02 -9.17 14.75
N ASN A 51 -0.10 -10.38 14.19
CA ASN A 51 -1.36 -10.90 13.69
C ASN A 51 -2.39 -11.07 14.82
N LEU A 52 -1.96 -11.56 15.98
CA LEU A 52 -2.82 -11.67 17.16
C LEU A 52 -3.30 -10.29 17.64
N GLY A 53 -2.42 -9.29 17.70
CA GLY A 53 -2.80 -7.92 18.07
C GLY A 53 -3.83 -7.30 17.11
N ALA A 54 -3.72 -7.58 15.81
CA ALA A 54 -4.71 -7.15 14.82
C ALA A 54 -6.05 -7.87 15.00
N TRP A 55 -6.03 -9.18 15.27
CA TRP A 55 -7.24 -9.95 15.58
C TRP A 55 -7.95 -9.46 16.85
N GLU A 56 -7.20 -9.24 17.94
CA GLU A 56 -7.74 -8.67 19.18
C GLU A 56 -8.35 -7.30 18.94
N THR A 57 -7.70 -6.49 18.10
CA THR A 57 -8.24 -5.18 17.69
C THR A 57 -9.55 -5.34 16.91
N ALA A 58 -9.65 -6.27 15.95
CA ALA A 58 -10.86 -6.49 15.17
C ALA A 58 -12.09 -6.76 16.06
N LYS A 59 -11.93 -7.57 17.12
CA LYS A 59 -13.00 -7.84 18.11
C LYS A 59 -13.49 -6.59 18.85
N THR A 60 -12.64 -5.58 19.01
CA THR A 60 -13.03 -4.32 19.66
C THR A 60 -13.73 -3.35 18.71
N LEU A 61 -13.57 -3.53 17.39
CA LEU A 61 -14.10 -2.63 16.36
C LEU A 61 -15.44 -3.10 15.75
N GLY A 62 -15.84 -4.34 15.99
CA GLY A 62 -17.09 -4.91 15.50
C GLY A 62 -17.34 -6.35 15.94
N ASP A 63 -18.38 -6.96 15.40
CA ASP A 63 -18.66 -8.39 15.52
C ASP A 63 -17.71 -9.17 14.59
N ALA A 64 -16.49 -9.39 15.06
CA ALA A 64 -15.42 -10.01 14.28
C ALA A 64 -15.41 -11.54 14.43
N THR A 65 -15.31 -12.25 13.31
CA THR A 65 -15.09 -13.70 13.27
C THR A 65 -13.72 -14.00 12.66
N LEU A 66 -12.91 -14.77 13.39
CA LEU A 66 -11.63 -15.28 12.89
C LEU A 66 -11.87 -16.45 11.95
N LEU A 67 -11.38 -16.33 10.72
CA LEU A 67 -11.54 -17.32 9.68
C LEU A 67 -10.17 -17.85 9.24
N PHE A 68 -10.01 -19.16 9.30
CA PHE A 68 -8.83 -19.88 8.84
C PHE A 68 -9.08 -20.42 7.44
N ALA A 69 -8.13 -20.21 6.54
CA ALA A 69 -8.19 -20.78 5.20
C ALA A 69 -8.00 -22.32 5.25
N ARG A 70 -8.90 -23.06 4.60
CA ARG A 70 -8.91 -24.54 4.54
C ARG A 70 -8.59 -25.06 3.15
N ASN A 71 -8.25 -26.33 3.03
CA ASN A 71 -8.12 -26.97 1.73
C ASN A 71 -9.43 -26.81 0.92
N ALA A 72 -9.32 -26.65 -0.40
CA ALA A 72 -10.42 -26.42 -1.36
C ALA A 72 -10.96 -24.98 -1.50
N GLY A 73 -10.42 -23.99 -0.77
CA GLY A 73 -10.77 -22.58 -0.98
C GLY A 73 -11.80 -22.01 -0.03
N ASP A 74 -12.29 -22.85 0.88
CA ASP A 74 -13.22 -22.48 1.92
C ASP A 74 -12.50 -21.80 3.09
N PHE A 75 -13.26 -21.03 3.85
CA PHE A 75 -12.85 -20.42 5.10
C PHE A 75 -13.68 -21.05 6.23
N ALA A 76 -13.04 -21.38 7.34
CA ALA A 76 -13.73 -21.93 8.49
C ALA A 76 -13.41 -21.15 9.77
N ASP A 77 -14.36 -21.06 10.67
CA ASP A 77 -14.15 -20.43 11.97
C ASP A 77 -13.37 -21.35 12.94
N ALA A 78 -13.23 -20.89 14.18
CA ALA A 78 -12.57 -21.64 15.25
C ALA A 78 -13.30 -22.95 15.63
N SER A 79 -14.59 -23.08 15.31
CA SER A 79 -15.38 -24.30 15.48
C SER A 79 -15.31 -25.24 14.27
N ALA A 80 -14.47 -24.90 13.27
CA ALA A 80 -14.35 -25.58 11.99
C ALA A 80 -15.63 -25.57 11.14
N GLU A 81 -16.58 -24.67 11.43
CA GLU A 81 -17.74 -24.44 10.58
C GLU A 81 -17.32 -23.64 9.35
N SER A 82 -17.74 -24.07 8.16
CA SER A 82 -17.49 -23.33 6.92
C SER A 82 -18.30 -22.05 6.90
N ARG A 83 -17.67 -20.93 6.56
CA ARG A 83 -18.27 -19.59 6.53
C ARG A 83 -18.07 -18.96 5.17
N ASN A 84 -19.13 -18.36 4.62
CA ASN A 84 -19.03 -17.63 3.36
C ASN A 84 -18.62 -16.18 3.63
N LEU A 85 -17.66 -15.64 2.87
CA LEU A 85 -17.26 -14.24 3.01
C LEU A 85 -18.44 -13.27 2.76
N ALA A 86 -19.42 -13.67 1.95
CA ALA A 86 -20.64 -12.89 1.71
C ALA A 86 -21.54 -12.71 2.95
N ASP A 87 -21.30 -13.48 4.02
CA ASP A 87 -22.03 -13.33 5.29
C ASP A 87 -21.51 -12.16 6.14
N PHE A 88 -20.44 -11.49 5.70
CA PHE A 88 -19.77 -10.41 6.41
C PHE A 88 -19.88 -9.09 5.66
N ASP A 89 -19.83 -7.99 6.39
CA ASP A 89 -19.93 -6.65 5.81
C ASP A 89 -18.58 -6.20 5.23
N VAL A 90 -17.48 -6.66 5.83
CA VAL A 90 -16.10 -6.35 5.41
C VAL A 90 -15.17 -7.53 5.70
N VAL A 91 -14.15 -7.70 4.85
CA VAL A 91 -13.06 -8.67 5.04
C VAL A 91 -11.78 -7.92 5.41
N TRP A 92 -11.07 -8.40 6.42
CA TRP A 92 -9.77 -7.87 6.83
C TRP A 92 -8.74 -8.99 6.88
N HIS A 93 -7.63 -8.82 6.15
CA HIS A 93 -6.43 -9.62 6.32
C HIS A 93 -5.25 -8.73 6.78
N HIS A 94 -4.59 -9.14 7.86
CA HIS A 94 -3.37 -8.53 8.36
C HIS A 94 -2.21 -9.52 8.26
N GLN A 95 -1.03 -9.04 7.89
CA GLN A 95 0.20 -9.82 7.93
C GLN A 95 1.31 -8.95 8.56
N GLY A 96 1.50 -9.08 9.86
CA GLY A 96 2.46 -8.29 10.64
C GLY A 96 3.70 -9.06 11.09
N ASP A 97 3.70 -10.39 11.04
CA ASP A 97 4.76 -11.21 11.67
C ASP A 97 5.88 -11.65 10.71
N ALA A 98 5.57 -11.92 9.43
CA ALA A 98 6.56 -12.32 8.41
C ALA A 98 6.09 -11.95 7.01
N ILE A 99 7.03 -11.72 6.08
CA ILE A 99 6.71 -11.44 4.66
C ILE A 99 6.59 -12.71 3.80
N ALA A 100 6.33 -13.87 4.40
CA ALA A 100 6.14 -15.09 3.63
C ALA A 100 4.95 -14.96 2.66
N TYR A 101 5.02 -15.61 1.49
CA TYR A 101 3.83 -15.78 0.65
C TYR A 101 2.98 -16.91 1.24
N THR A 102 1.79 -16.56 1.72
CA THR A 102 0.87 -17.51 2.35
C THR A 102 -0.10 -18.12 1.33
N ILE A 103 -0.97 -19.00 1.79
CA ILE A 103 -2.02 -19.58 0.94
C ILE A 103 -3.02 -18.55 0.41
N LEU A 104 -3.11 -17.37 1.06
CA LEU A 104 -4.00 -16.28 0.63
C LEU A 104 -3.48 -15.53 -0.61
N TYR A 105 -2.22 -15.71 -1.01
CA TYR A 105 -1.62 -15.05 -2.18
C TYR A 105 -1.88 -15.79 -3.51
N ARG A 106 -2.56 -16.95 -3.49
CA ARG A 106 -2.70 -17.77 -4.69
C ARG A 106 -3.91 -18.70 -4.66
N GLY A 107 -4.22 -19.25 -5.83
CA GLY A 107 -5.19 -20.32 -5.99
C GLY A 107 -6.59 -19.94 -5.54
N VAL A 108 -7.27 -20.91 -4.92
CA VAL A 108 -8.68 -20.83 -4.58
C VAL A 108 -9.02 -19.78 -3.52
N HIS A 109 -8.13 -19.51 -2.56
CA HIS A 109 -8.39 -18.47 -1.54
C HIS A 109 -8.26 -17.06 -2.10
N LEU A 110 -7.24 -16.82 -2.92
CA LEU A 110 -7.12 -15.55 -3.64
C LEU A 110 -8.33 -15.33 -4.55
N ALA A 111 -8.79 -16.39 -5.24
CA ALA A 111 -9.98 -16.32 -6.08
C ALA A 111 -11.26 -16.04 -5.27
N ALA A 112 -11.39 -16.59 -4.05
CA ALA A 112 -12.50 -16.30 -3.14
C ALA A 112 -12.48 -14.83 -2.67
N LEU A 113 -11.31 -14.32 -2.28
CA LEU A 113 -11.14 -12.91 -1.90
C LEU A 113 -11.46 -11.97 -3.06
N ARG A 114 -10.95 -12.28 -4.27
CA ARG A 114 -11.26 -11.56 -5.51
C ARG A 114 -12.76 -11.54 -5.76
N ARG A 115 -13.42 -12.70 -5.71
CA ARG A 115 -14.87 -12.82 -5.98
C ARG A 115 -15.69 -12.01 -4.98
N PHE A 116 -15.33 -12.04 -3.70
CA PHE A 116 -15.98 -11.23 -2.68
C PHE A 116 -15.86 -9.73 -3.00
N ALA A 117 -14.65 -9.26 -3.32
CA ALA A 117 -14.42 -7.87 -3.68
C ALA A 117 -15.13 -7.48 -5.00
N GLU A 118 -14.96 -8.25 -6.07
CA GLU A 118 -15.64 -8.01 -7.37
C GLU A 118 -17.17 -7.99 -7.23
N GLY A 119 -17.72 -8.78 -6.30
CA GLY A 119 -19.14 -8.85 -5.98
C GLY A 119 -19.70 -7.68 -5.15
N GLY A 120 -18.90 -6.68 -4.81
CA GLY A 120 -19.33 -5.52 -4.03
C GLY A 120 -18.88 -5.53 -2.57
N GLY A 121 -18.02 -6.47 -2.18
CA GLY A 121 -17.42 -6.51 -0.85
C GLY A 121 -16.29 -5.49 -0.66
N GLY A 122 -16.11 -5.03 0.58
CA GLY A 122 -14.97 -4.22 0.99
C GLY A 122 -13.86 -5.05 1.63
N VAL A 123 -12.61 -4.86 1.21
CA VAL A 123 -11.45 -5.60 1.73
C VAL A 123 -10.39 -4.64 2.30
N LEU A 124 -9.95 -4.88 3.54
CA LEU A 124 -8.77 -4.26 4.12
C LEU A 124 -7.59 -5.22 4.06
N LEU A 125 -6.50 -4.80 3.43
CA LEU A 125 -5.21 -5.50 3.43
C LEU A 125 -4.19 -4.65 4.18
N SER A 126 -3.64 -5.16 5.28
CA SER A 126 -2.76 -4.37 6.14
C SER A 126 -1.43 -5.03 6.50
N GLY A 127 -0.41 -4.21 6.77
CA GLY A 127 0.96 -4.66 6.98
C GLY A 127 1.56 -5.23 5.70
N GLY A 128 2.23 -6.37 5.78
CA GLY A 128 2.75 -7.12 4.64
C GLY A 128 1.67 -7.64 3.67
N ALA A 129 0.41 -7.74 4.11
CA ALA A 129 -0.70 -8.26 3.31
C ALA A 129 -1.07 -7.33 2.15
N LEU A 130 -0.62 -6.07 2.19
CA LEU A 130 -0.74 -5.11 1.10
C LEU A 130 -0.32 -5.73 -0.24
N ALA A 131 0.73 -6.55 -0.24
CA ALA A 131 1.26 -7.17 -1.45
C ALA A 131 0.34 -8.21 -2.10
N ILE A 132 -0.79 -8.59 -1.51
CA ILE A 132 -1.80 -9.41 -2.19
C ILE A 132 -2.33 -8.69 -3.44
N ILE A 133 -2.27 -7.35 -3.49
CA ILE A 133 -2.64 -6.55 -4.66
C ILE A 133 -1.89 -6.98 -5.93
N ASP A 134 -0.63 -7.41 -5.78
CA ASP A 134 0.22 -7.91 -6.86
C ASP A 134 -0.30 -9.22 -7.44
N SER A 135 -0.79 -10.10 -6.57
CA SER A 135 -1.39 -11.39 -6.93
C SER A 135 -2.79 -11.22 -7.51
N LEU A 136 -3.52 -10.18 -7.10
CA LEU A 136 -4.77 -9.76 -7.73
C LEU A 136 -4.55 -9.08 -9.09
N GLY A 137 -3.31 -8.83 -9.51
CA GLY A 137 -3.02 -8.23 -10.82
C GLY A 137 -3.59 -6.82 -10.97
N MET A 138 -3.84 -6.13 -9.86
CA MET A 138 -4.39 -4.77 -9.83
C MET A 138 -3.31 -3.71 -10.10
N GLU A 139 -2.04 -4.09 -9.98
CA GLU A 139 -0.89 -3.26 -10.28
C GLU A 139 0.01 -3.99 -11.29
N PRO A 140 -0.18 -3.80 -12.60
CA PRO A 140 0.57 -4.52 -13.63
C PRO A 140 2.01 -4.00 -13.79
N ASP A 141 2.20 -2.70 -13.58
CA ASP A 141 3.46 -1.99 -13.87
C ASP A 141 4.29 -1.71 -12.60
N VAL A 142 3.64 -1.62 -11.43
CA VAL A 142 4.28 -1.34 -10.15
C VAL A 142 4.12 -2.54 -9.24
N ARG A 143 5.17 -2.88 -8.49
CA ARG A 143 5.12 -3.96 -7.49
C ARG A 143 5.15 -3.40 -6.09
N ALA A 144 4.37 -3.98 -5.19
CA ALA A 144 4.51 -3.70 -3.78
C ALA A 144 5.89 -4.17 -3.28
N GLN A 145 6.61 -3.30 -2.60
CA GLN A 145 7.87 -3.66 -1.97
C GLN A 145 7.59 -4.21 -0.58
N ARG A 146 8.13 -5.38 -0.28
CA ARG A 146 7.95 -6.08 1.01
C ARG A 146 9.28 -6.13 1.74
N ARG A 147 9.27 -5.88 3.04
CA ARG A 147 10.47 -5.88 3.88
C ARG A 147 10.17 -6.48 5.25
N GLU A 148 11.15 -7.17 5.82
CA GLU A 148 11.14 -7.44 7.26
C GLU A 148 11.91 -6.34 7.98
N LEU A 149 11.31 -5.79 9.02
CA LEU A 149 11.93 -4.84 9.91
C LEU A 149 12.45 -5.58 11.14
N ASP A 150 13.72 -5.36 11.47
CA ASP A 150 14.31 -5.77 12.74
C ASP A 150 13.98 -4.72 13.80
N HIS A 151 13.40 -5.13 14.95
CA HIS A 151 13.15 -4.35 16.18
C HIS A 151 13.10 -2.82 16.02
N TYR A 152 12.42 -2.34 14.98
CA TYR A 152 12.48 -0.95 14.57
C TYR A 152 11.48 -0.19 15.45
N ARG A 153 11.90 0.92 16.04
CA ARG A 153 11.11 1.68 17.04
C ARG A 153 10.90 3.14 16.66
N ASP A 154 11.32 3.54 15.47
CA ASP A 154 11.13 4.91 15.02
C ASP A 154 9.63 5.19 14.84
N PRO A 155 9.11 6.30 15.40
CA PRO A 155 7.75 6.74 15.16
C PRO A 155 7.43 6.87 13.67
N ALA A 156 6.18 6.59 13.31
CA ALA A 156 5.71 6.67 11.94
C ALA A 156 4.43 7.52 11.88
N ALA A 157 4.52 8.59 11.09
CA ALA A 157 3.41 9.49 10.82
C ALA A 157 2.91 9.36 9.38
N MET A 158 1.73 9.93 9.13
CA MET A 158 1.06 10.00 7.86
C MET A 158 0.78 11.44 7.47
N VAL A 159 0.99 11.75 6.19
CA VAL A 159 0.49 12.95 5.52
C VAL A 159 -0.75 12.57 4.72
N VAL A 160 -1.89 13.19 5.05
CA VAL A 160 -3.16 12.96 4.37
C VAL A 160 -3.16 13.60 2.98
N VAL A 161 -3.52 12.84 1.96
CA VAL A 161 -3.64 13.31 0.56
C VAL A 161 -5.08 13.68 0.26
N GLU A 162 -6.01 12.75 0.42
CA GLU A 162 -7.45 12.97 0.18
C GLU A 162 -8.13 13.46 1.47
N LYS A 163 -7.91 14.72 1.84
CA LYS A 163 -8.35 15.29 3.14
C LYS A 163 -9.85 15.19 3.43
N ALA A 164 -10.69 15.13 2.39
CA ALA A 164 -12.13 14.99 2.54
C ALA A 164 -12.58 13.53 2.70
N HIS A 165 -11.68 12.55 2.57
CA HIS A 165 -12.01 11.15 2.66
C HIS A 165 -12.44 10.77 4.07
N ARG A 166 -13.56 10.03 4.18
CA ARG A 166 -14.20 9.72 5.48
C ARG A 166 -13.31 8.89 6.41
N VAL A 167 -12.33 8.17 5.86
CA VAL A 167 -11.37 7.39 6.67
C VAL A 167 -10.56 8.26 7.64
N PHE A 168 -10.44 9.57 7.36
CA PHE A 168 -9.68 10.50 8.18
C PHE A 168 -10.52 11.21 9.25
N ALA A 169 -11.82 10.93 9.35
CA ALA A 169 -12.70 11.58 10.31
C ALA A 169 -12.25 11.31 11.76
N GLY A 170 -12.12 12.38 12.56
CA GLY A 170 -11.78 12.27 13.98
C GLY A 170 -10.31 11.99 14.30
N LEU A 171 -9.42 11.93 13.30
CA LEU A 171 -7.98 11.81 13.57
C LEU A 171 -7.41 13.10 14.14
N ALA A 172 -6.55 12.97 15.15
CA ALA A 172 -5.89 14.09 15.81
C ALA A 172 -4.50 14.31 15.21
N PRO A 173 -4.27 15.43 14.48
CA PRO A 173 -2.92 15.81 14.07
C PRO A 173 -2.06 16.20 15.27
N GLY A 174 -0.77 15.93 15.18
CA GLY A 174 0.23 16.49 16.09
C GLY A 174 0.45 17.98 15.82
N ASP A 175 1.31 18.60 16.64
CA ASP A 175 1.67 20.02 16.51
C ASP A 175 2.36 20.34 15.17
N ASP A 176 2.96 19.33 14.54
CA ASP A 176 3.58 19.38 13.21
C ASP A 176 2.57 19.19 12.06
N GLY A 177 1.29 19.00 12.37
CA GLY A 177 0.23 18.73 11.40
C GLY A 177 0.23 17.30 10.84
N LEU A 178 1.10 16.41 11.33
CA LEU A 178 1.17 15.02 10.90
C LEU A 178 0.21 14.15 11.71
N ILE A 179 -0.33 13.09 11.10
CA ILE A 179 -1.10 12.08 11.83
C ILE A 179 -0.14 10.96 12.25
N TRP A 180 0.25 10.95 13.53
CA TRP A 180 1.07 9.89 14.09
C TRP A 180 0.24 8.63 14.32
N LEU A 181 0.77 7.45 13.95
CA LEU A 181 0.04 6.18 13.97
C LEU A 181 0.76 5.08 14.74
N SER A 182 2.09 4.99 14.67
CA SER A 182 2.84 3.92 15.33
C SER A 182 4.20 4.35 15.86
N ASN A 183 4.77 3.51 16.73
CA ASN A 183 6.05 3.69 17.40
C ASN A 183 7.01 2.51 17.10
N GLY A 184 7.16 2.18 15.82
CA GLY A 184 8.09 1.14 15.37
C GLY A 184 7.61 0.29 14.20
N GLY A 185 6.30 0.06 14.14
CA GLY A 185 5.71 -0.79 13.11
C GLY A 185 5.87 -2.27 13.40
N CYS A 186 5.09 -3.07 12.68
CA CYS A 186 5.19 -4.53 12.74
C CYS A 186 6.42 -5.03 11.97
N ARG A 187 6.77 -6.30 12.19
CA ARG A 187 7.92 -6.93 11.51
C ARG A 187 7.72 -7.00 10.00
N ALA A 188 6.54 -7.38 9.53
CA ALA A 188 6.24 -7.51 8.10
C ALA A 188 5.58 -6.26 7.56
N VAL A 189 6.30 -5.52 6.71
CA VAL A 189 5.79 -4.29 6.09
C VAL A 189 5.77 -4.42 4.58
N ALA A 190 4.83 -3.71 3.96
CA ALA A 190 4.80 -3.52 2.52
C ALA A 190 4.29 -2.13 2.13
N ASP A 191 4.80 -1.57 1.04
CA ASP A 191 4.41 -0.26 0.53
C ASP A 191 4.70 -0.13 -0.98
N PHE A 192 4.25 0.98 -1.57
CA PHE A 192 4.73 1.42 -2.88
C PHE A 192 5.84 2.47 -2.71
N TYR A 193 7.08 2.02 -2.87
CA TYR A 193 8.29 2.83 -2.77
C TYR A 193 8.67 3.38 -4.15
N TRP A 194 8.79 4.71 -4.29
CA TRP A 194 9.15 5.42 -5.53
C TRP A 194 8.32 5.04 -6.77
N GLY A 195 7.47 5.97 -7.22
CA GLY A 195 6.56 5.76 -8.34
C GLY A 195 5.10 5.62 -7.90
N GLY A 196 4.88 5.08 -6.70
CA GLY A 196 3.55 4.91 -6.11
C GLY A 196 2.69 3.88 -6.85
N PRO A 197 1.49 3.58 -6.36
CA PRO A 197 0.54 2.75 -7.10
C PRO A 197 0.22 3.40 -8.45
N GLY A 198 0.09 2.60 -9.50
CA GLY A 198 -0.32 3.03 -10.84
C GLY A 198 -1.84 3.12 -10.98
N GLU A 199 -2.57 2.22 -10.34
CA GLU A 199 -4.02 2.03 -10.52
C GLU A 199 -4.84 2.39 -9.27
N GLY A 200 -4.18 2.73 -8.17
CA GLY A 200 -4.81 3.05 -6.88
C GLY A 200 -4.89 4.55 -6.58
N MET A 201 -5.97 4.98 -5.92
CA MET A 201 -6.07 6.31 -5.33
C MET A 201 -5.28 6.37 -4.03
N VAL A 202 -4.22 7.19 -4.01
CA VAL A 202 -3.41 7.40 -2.81
C VAL A 202 -4.19 8.24 -1.81
N LEU A 203 -4.50 7.68 -0.64
CA LEU A 203 -5.18 8.38 0.44
C LEU A 203 -4.20 9.05 1.39
N GLY A 204 -3.04 8.41 1.65
CA GLY A 204 -2.04 8.89 2.60
C GLY A 204 -0.61 8.49 2.22
N ASN A 205 0.33 9.40 2.47
CA ASN A 205 1.75 9.23 2.22
C ASN A 205 2.56 9.26 3.51
N THR A 206 3.80 8.80 3.43
CA THR A 206 4.82 9.10 4.46
C THR A 206 5.27 10.56 4.37
N PRO A 207 5.82 11.15 5.46
CA PRO A 207 6.24 12.55 5.47
C PRO A 207 7.32 12.89 4.43
N ASP A 208 8.19 11.93 4.09
CA ASP A 208 9.19 12.09 3.04
C ASP A 208 8.59 12.02 1.61
N GLY A 209 7.33 11.62 1.48
CA GLY A 209 6.61 11.47 0.21
C GLY A 209 7.08 10.30 -0.65
N VAL A 210 7.97 9.44 -0.12
CA VAL A 210 8.61 8.37 -0.88
C VAL A 210 7.78 7.09 -0.88
N GLN A 211 7.19 6.73 0.28
CA GLN A 211 6.32 5.58 0.40
C GLN A 211 4.85 6.02 0.34
N ARG A 212 4.03 5.21 -0.33
CA ARG A 212 2.58 5.45 -0.47
C ARG A 212 1.79 4.24 0.04
N PRO A 213 1.65 4.07 1.37
CA PRO A 213 1.16 2.82 1.94
C PRO A 213 -0.34 2.80 2.26
N LEU A 214 -1.05 3.93 2.14
CA LEU A 214 -2.51 3.97 2.27
C LEU A 214 -3.15 4.30 0.92
N VAL A 215 -3.74 3.29 0.28
CA VAL A 215 -4.20 3.34 -1.11
C VAL A 215 -5.55 2.63 -1.24
N GLU A 216 -6.46 3.19 -2.02
CA GLU A 216 -7.76 2.59 -2.35
C GLU A 216 -7.85 2.17 -3.82
N TYR A 217 -8.45 1.01 -4.05
CA TYR A 217 -8.72 0.44 -5.37
C TYR A 217 -10.20 0.15 -5.54
N ALA A 218 -10.70 0.37 -6.75
CA ALA A 218 -11.97 -0.19 -7.20
C ALA A 218 -11.72 -1.53 -7.91
N ILE A 219 -12.52 -2.55 -7.60
CA ILE A 219 -12.45 -3.85 -8.26
C ILE A 219 -13.87 -4.40 -8.44
N GLY A 220 -14.31 -4.58 -9.69
CA GLY A 220 -15.71 -4.88 -9.99
C GLY A 220 -16.64 -3.87 -9.31
N ALA A 221 -17.60 -4.36 -8.51
CA ALA A 221 -18.47 -3.51 -7.72
C ALA A 221 -17.87 -3.09 -6.36
N GLY A 222 -16.78 -3.71 -5.89
CA GLY A 222 -16.27 -3.52 -4.53
C GLY A 222 -15.07 -2.57 -4.39
N ARG A 223 -14.43 -2.64 -3.22
CA ARG A 223 -13.29 -1.81 -2.83
C ARG A 223 -12.23 -2.59 -2.08
N ILE A 224 -10.97 -2.22 -2.30
CA ILE A 224 -9.84 -2.68 -1.49
C ILE A 224 -9.10 -1.46 -0.97
N ILE A 225 -8.90 -1.38 0.35
CA ILE A 225 -7.96 -0.43 0.95
C ILE A 225 -6.73 -1.19 1.43
N LEU A 226 -5.58 -0.72 0.96
CA LEU A 226 -4.27 -1.13 1.41
C LEU A 226 -3.84 -0.20 2.54
N PHE A 227 -3.34 -0.77 3.64
CA PHE A 227 -2.83 -0.02 4.79
C PHE A 227 -1.51 -0.64 5.27
N GLY A 228 -0.42 -0.24 4.63
CA GLY A 228 0.90 -0.85 4.79
C GLY A 228 1.92 -0.04 5.58
N TRP A 229 3.18 -0.22 5.23
CA TRP A 229 4.37 0.35 5.88
C TRP A 229 4.38 0.05 7.38
N ARG A 230 4.93 0.96 8.18
CA ARG A 230 5.08 0.82 9.63
C ARG A 230 3.80 1.17 10.40
N TRP A 231 2.72 1.58 9.75
CA TRP A 231 1.54 2.10 10.45
C TRP A 231 0.70 1.06 11.21
N PRO A 232 0.35 -0.11 10.65
CA PRO A 232 -0.59 -1.03 11.27
C PRO A 232 0.06 -1.95 12.31
N ASP A 233 0.67 -1.39 13.35
CA ASP A 233 1.20 -2.18 14.47
C ASP A 233 0.24 -2.17 15.66
N TYR A 234 -0.56 -3.23 15.74
CA TYR A 234 -1.58 -3.39 16.77
C TYR A 234 -1.07 -4.10 18.03
N ALA A 235 0.12 -4.72 17.96
CA ALA A 235 0.72 -5.43 19.09
C ALA A 235 1.41 -4.49 20.08
N ASP A 236 1.81 -3.29 19.63
CA ASP A 236 2.36 -2.26 20.51
C ASP A 236 1.24 -1.58 21.31
N LEU A 237 0.96 -2.12 22.49
CA LEU A 237 -0.03 -1.55 23.42
C LEU A 237 0.42 -0.24 24.06
N ASP A 238 1.74 0.01 24.11
CA ASP A 238 2.34 1.22 24.68
C ASP A 238 2.52 2.33 23.64
N ASN A 239 2.09 2.10 22.39
CA ASN A 239 2.13 3.09 21.32
C ASN A 239 1.37 4.36 21.73
N PRO A 240 2.04 5.52 21.89
CA PRO A 240 1.39 6.77 22.31
C PRO A 240 0.38 7.28 21.28
N HIS A 241 0.43 6.76 20.05
CA HIS A 241 -0.43 7.15 18.94
C HIS A 241 -1.52 6.11 18.65
N ARG A 242 -1.69 5.12 19.52
CA ARG A 242 -2.64 4.01 19.35
C ARG A 242 -4.08 4.47 19.12
N ALA A 243 -4.50 5.57 19.73
CA ALA A 243 -5.84 6.13 19.51
C ALA A 243 -6.09 6.50 18.04
N ASN A 244 -5.12 7.13 17.37
CA ASN A 244 -5.22 7.44 15.94
C ASN A 244 -5.19 6.18 15.09
N LEU A 245 -4.33 5.20 15.41
CA LEU A 245 -4.28 3.91 14.72
C LEU A 245 -5.63 3.19 14.79
N LEU A 246 -6.23 3.09 15.97
CA LEU A 246 -7.54 2.46 16.11
C LEU A 246 -8.64 3.23 15.39
N THR A 247 -8.62 4.57 15.46
CA THR A 247 -9.61 5.42 14.81
C THR A 247 -9.56 5.27 13.29
N ILE A 248 -8.37 5.31 12.68
CA ILE A 248 -8.25 5.15 11.22
C ILE A 248 -8.66 3.75 10.78
N THR A 249 -8.26 2.71 11.51
CA THR A 249 -8.66 1.32 11.19
C THR A 249 -10.17 1.15 11.30
N ALA A 250 -10.80 1.66 12.35
CA ALA A 250 -12.25 1.63 12.52
C ALA A 250 -12.97 2.35 11.37
N ASN A 251 -12.48 3.54 10.97
CA ASN A 251 -13.07 4.29 9.89
C ASN A 251 -12.92 3.58 8.53
N ILE A 252 -11.76 2.96 8.27
CA ILE A 252 -11.54 2.16 7.06
C ILE A 252 -12.52 0.99 7.01
N LEU A 253 -12.64 0.22 8.08
CA LEU A 253 -13.55 -0.93 8.14
C LEU A 253 -15.00 -0.49 7.94
N LYS A 254 -15.44 0.59 8.61
CA LYS A 254 -16.79 1.15 8.46
C LYS A 254 -17.05 1.66 7.04
N TYR A 255 -16.08 2.34 6.43
CA TYR A 255 -16.17 2.82 5.05
C TYR A 255 -16.30 1.65 4.07
N LEU A 256 -15.43 0.63 4.19
CA LEU A 256 -15.46 -0.56 3.36
C LEU A 256 -16.74 -1.39 3.53
N ALA A 257 -17.38 -1.31 4.69
CA ALA A 257 -18.65 -1.99 4.95
C ALA A 257 -19.90 -1.24 4.46
N THR A 258 -19.73 -0.02 3.94
CA THR A 258 -20.86 0.84 3.52
C THR A 258 -20.70 1.23 2.05
N PRO A 259 -21.06 0.36 1.09
CA PRO A 259 -20.89 0.60 -0.35
C PRO A 259 -21.47 1.93 -0.85
N GLU A 260 -22.57 2.38 -0.23
CA GLU A 260 -23.29 3.62 -0.54
C GLU A 260 -22.48 4.86 -0.16
N SER A 261 -21.45 4.69 0.68
CA SER A 261 -20.54 5.76 1.09
C SER A 261 -19.32 5.89 0.19
N TRP A 262 -19.12 4.97 -0.75
CA TRP A 262 -17.94 4.95 -1.60
C TRP A 262 -17.94 6.08 -2.61
N HIS A 263 -16.78 6.71 -2.73
CA HIS A 263 -16.57 7.74 -3.72
C HIS A 263 -15.89 7.14 -4.96
N PRO A 264 -15.95 7.83 -6.12
CA PRO A 264 -15.12 7.47 -7.26
C PRO A 264 -13.63 7.47 -6.87
N VAL A 265 -12.93 6.40 -7.23
CA VAL A 265 -11.48 6.31 -7.08
C VAL A 265 -10.84 7.25 -8.11
N VAL A 266 -10.12 8.26 -7.64
CA VAL A 266 -9.46 9.25 -8.50
C VAL A 266 -7.94 9.08 -8.41
N ILE A 267 -7.35 8.64 -9.51
CA ILE A 267 -5.89 8.49 -9.61
C ILE A 267 -5.29 9.85 -9.95
N ARG A 268 -4.90 10.61 -8.92
CA ARG A 268 -4.24 11.92 -9.09
C ARG A 268 -2.76 11.74 -9.40
N SER A 269 -2.39 11.60 -10.66
CA SER A 269 -0.98 11.63 -11.03
C SER A 269 -0.44 13.08 -10.90
N LYS A 270 0.42 13.32 -9.90
CA LYS A 270 1.24 14.55 -9.81
C LYS A 270 2.57 14.43 -10.57
N PHE A 271 2.78 13.34 -11.29
CA PHE A 271 3.94 13.06 -12.13
C PHE A 271 3.43 12.52 -13.47
N PRO A 272 3.78 13.08 -14.64
CA PRO A 272 3.30 12.55 -15.90
C PRO A 272 4.14 11.31 -16.29
N ALA A 273 3.68 10.41 -17.15
CA ALA A 273 2.62 10.58 -18.13
C ALA A 273 1.79 9.32 -18.36
N VAL A 274 0.49 9.53 -18.34
CA VAL A 274 -0.42 9.19 -19.44
C VAL A 274 0.32 8.70 -20.70
N ALA A 275 0.35 7.40 -20.91
CA ALA A 275 -0.42 6.91 -22.04
C ALA A 275 -1.83 6.80 -21.46
N HIS A 276 -2.77 7.55 -22.02
CA HIS A 276 -4.16 7.50 -21.56
C HIS A 276 -4.61 6.04 -21.72
N PRO A 277 -5.60 5.54 -20.98
CA PRO A 277 -6.26 4.26 -21.31
C PRO A 277 -6.71 4.17 -22.79
N ASP A 278 -6.74 5.30 -23.50
CA ASP A 278 -7.14 5.45 -24.90
C ASP A 278 -5.98 5.33 -25.92
N GLU A 279 -4.71 5.31 -25.50
CA GLU A 279 -3.56 5.15 -26.41
C GLU A 279 -2.61 4.04 -25.92
N PRO A 280 -2.56 2.87 -26.57
CA PRO A 280 -1.60 1.82 -26.23
C PRO A 280 -0.15 2.29 -26.41
N GLY A 281 0.67 2.20 -25.36
CA GLY A 281 2.11 2.44 -25.44
C GLY A 281 2.76 3.01 -24.17
N VAL A 282 4.07 3.27 -24.24
CA VAL A 282 4.87 3.94 -23.19
C VAL A 282 4.93 5.43 -23.49
N ALA A 283 4.47 6.24 -22.55
CA ALA A 283 4.45 7.69 -22.70
C ALA A 283 5.84 8.32 -22.82
N ALA A 284 5.96 9.40 -23.61
CA ALA A 284 7.22 10.10 -23.83
C ALA A 284 7.95 10.53 -22.53
N PRO A 285 7.26 11.04 -21.49
CA PRO A 285 7.91 11.33 -20.21
C PRO A 285 8.49 10.12 -19.48
N ARG A 286 7.96 8.89 -19.66
CA ARG A 286 8.54 7.67 -19.08
C ARG A 286 9.87 7.32 -19.74
N TRP A 287 9.96 7.44 -21.07
CA TRP A 287 11.22 7.29 -21.81
C TRP A 287 12.27 8.30 -21.34
N GLN A 288 11.86 9.56 -21.19
CA GLN A 288 12.75 10.62 -20.74
C GLN A 288 13.24 10.40 -19.30
N ALA A 289 12.35 9.98 -18.38
CA ALA A 289 12.72 9.70 -17.00
C ALA A 289 13.75 8.58 -16.89
N LEU A 290 13.58 7.49 -17.64
CA LEU A 290 14.54 6.39 -17.65
C LEU A 290 15.89 6.80 -18.25
N ARG A 291 15.88 7.60 -19.34
CA ARG A 291 17.11 8.19 -19.90
C ARG A 291 17.86 9.01 -18.86
N LEU A 292 17.18 9.95 -18.21
CA LEU A 292 17.78 10.80 -17.17
C LEU A 292 18.36 9.97 -16.02
N ALA A 293 17.66 8.93 -15.58
CA ALA A 293 18.16 8.04 -14.54
C ALA A 293 19.46 7.32 -14.96
N ILE A 294 19.54 6.84 -16.21
CA ILE A 294 20.77 6.22 -16.74
C ILE A 294 21.90 7.25 -16.82
N GLU A 295 21.62 8.45 -17.32
CA GLU A 295 22.60 9.55 -17.43
C GLU A 295 23.13 9.99 -16.05
N ASP A 296 22.24 10.11 -15.06
CA ASP A 296 22.61 10.45 -13.69
C ASP A 296 23.47 9.35 -13.05
N LEU A 297 23.11 8.07 -13.23
CA LEU A 297 23.91 6.94 -12.74
C LEU A 297 25.31 6.88 -13.38
N MET A 298 25.40 7.15 -14.69
CA MET A 298 26.69 7.25 -15.39
C MET A 298 27.56 8.37 -14.85
N ARG A 299 26.96 9.53 -14.60
CA ARG A 299 27.67 10.73 -14.14
C ARG A 299 28.15 10.57 -12.70
N ASP A 300 27.28 10.06 -11.83
CA ASP A 300 27.50 10.06 -10.39
C ASP A 300 28.20 8.78 -9.90
N PHE A 301 28.10 7.67 -10.66
CA PHE A 301 28.68 6.36 -10.32
C PHE A 301 29.36 5.67 -11.53
N PRO A 302 30.36 6.29 -12.18
CA PRO A 302 30.95 5.80 -13.43
C PRO A 302 31.61 4.42 -13.31
N ASP A 303 32.22 4.11 -12.16
CA ASP A 303 32.89 2.83 -11.92
C ASP A 303 31.90 1.67 -11.72
N ASP A 304 30.73 1.96 -11.15
CA ASP A 304 29.67 0.98 -10.89
C ASP A 304 28.71 0.84 -12.09
N TYR A 305 28.66 1.85 -12.98
CA TYR A 305 27.85 1.88 -14.19
C TYR A 305 28.68 2.10 -15.49
N PRO A 306 29.70 1.25 -15.76
CA PRO A 306 30.58 1.43 -16.92
C PRO A 306 29.85 1.23 -18.26
N HIS A 307 28.73 0.52 -18.26
CA HIS A 307 27.94 0.19 -19.46
C HIS A 307 26.80 1.17 -19.74
N GLY A 308 26.74 2.33 -19.07
CA GLY A 308 25.59 3.22 -19.23
C GLY A 308 25.37 3.73 -20.66
N ALA A 309 26.44 3.91 -21.45
CA ALA A 309 26.31 4.26 -22.87
C ALA A 309 25.61 3.14 -23.67
N GLU A 310 25.88 1.88 -23.33
CA GLU A 310 25.18 0.73 -23.95
C GLU A 310 23.71 0.70 -23.55
N TYR A 311 23.39 1.02 -22.28
CA TYR A 311 22.00 1.12 -21.81
C TYR A 311 21.22 2.25 -22.51
N LEU A 312 21.85 3.40 -22.78
CA LEU A 312 21.23 4.47 -23.55
C LEU A 312 20.95 4.03 -25.00
N ALA A 313 21.88 3.33 -25.64
CA ALA A 313 21.67 2.78 -26.98
C ALA A 313 20.54 1.72 -27.01
N GLN A 314 20.47 0.86 -25.99
CA GLN A 314 19.37 -0.11 -25.83
C GLN A 314 18.03 0.59 -25.61
N LEU A 315 18.01 1.66 -24.81
CA LEU A 315 16.80 2.46 -24.57
C LEU A 315 16.29 3.11 -25.86
N ASP A 316 17.19 3.64 -26.68
CA ASP A 316 16.85 4.24 -27.97
C ASP A 316 16.33 3.21 -28.97
N ALA A 317 16.94 2.01 -29.02
CA ALA A 317 16.46 0.90 -29.82
C ALA A 317 15.07 0.42 -29.38
N LEU A 318 14.85 0.27 -28.08
CA LEU A 318 13.56 -0.11 -27.50
C LEU A 318 12.47 0.91 -27.83
N ARG A 319 12.78 2.21 -27.72
CA ARG A 319 11.84 3.27 -28.08
C ARG A 319 11.52 3.23 -29.58
N ALA A 320 12.53 3.06 -30.45
CA ALA A 320 12.30 2.96 -31.89
C ALA A 320 11.45 1.74 -32.26
N ASP A 321 11.65 0.59 -31.60
CA ASP A 321 10.84 -0.61 -31.80
C ASP A 321 9.42 -0.44 -31.29
N HIS A 322 9.25 0.21 -30.14
CA HIS A 322 7.95 0.58 -29.59
C HIS A 322 7.17 1.48 -30.55
N ASP A 323 7.82 2.54 -31.07
CA ASP A 323 7.18 3.53 -31.95
C ASP A 323 6.77 2.95 -33.33
N ARG A 324 7.29 1.77 -33.69
CA ARG A 324 6.90 1.00 -34.89
C ARG A 324 5.68 0.10 -34.67
N LEU A 325 5.25 -0.12 -33.43
CA LEU A 325 4.10 -0.98 -33.17
C LEU A 325 2.80 -0.32 -33.66
N PRO A 326 1.90 -1.10 -34.30
CA PRO A 326 0.56 -0.61 -34.62
C PRO A 326 -0.16 -0.09 -33.37
N ARG A 327 -0.99 0.94 -33.51
CA ARG A 327 -1.73 1.53 -32.37
C ARG A 327 -2.74 0.57 -31.75
N ASP A 328 -3.15 -0.46 -32.48
CA ASP A 328 -4.01 -1.57 -32.04
C ASP A 328 -3.22 -2.82 -31.64
N ALA A 329 -1.88 -2.72 -31.54
CA ALA A 329 -1.03 -3.82 -31.14
C ALA A 329 -1.35 -4.23 -29.69
N GLY A 330 -2.00 -5.38 -29.54
CA GLY A 330 -2.30 -5.94 -28.23
C GLY A 330 -1.04 -6.19 -27.40
N TYR A 331 -1.22 -6.34 -26.08
CA TYR A 331 -0.16 -6.54 -25.08
C TYR A 331 0.93 -7.55 -25.48
N CYS A 332 0.56 -8.64 -26.17
CA CYS A 332 1.51 -9.65 -26.65
C CYS A 332 2.56 -9.11 -27.64
N ALA A 333 2.20 -8.14 -28.49
CA ALA A 333 3.12 -7.53 -29.44
C ALA A 333 4.09 -6.56 -28.75
N ILE A 334 3.59 -5.78 -27.79
CA ILE A 334 4.40 -4.89 -26.93
C ILE A 334 5.41 -5.72 -26.13
N ARG A 335 4.96 -6.82 -25.50
CA ARG A 335 5.85 -7.72 -24.73
C ARG A 335 6.96 -8.31 -25.61
N ARG A 336 6.64 -8.70 -26.85
CA ARG A 336 7.63 -9.23 -27.80
C ARG A 336 8.68 -8.20 -28.22
N ALA A 337 8.27 -6.95 -28.45
CA ALA A 337 9.21 -5.86 -28.74
C ALA A 337 10.18 -5.63 -27.57
N ALA A 338 9.66 -5.58 -26.33
CA ALA A 338 10.49 -5.44 -25.14
C ALA A 338 11.51 -6.58 -24.98
N THR A 339 11.12 -7.84 -25.24
CA THR A 339 12.05 -8.98 -25.17
C THR A 339 13.13 -8.97 -26.27
N ARG A 340 12.85 -8.42 -27.46
CA ARG A 340 13.85 -8.31 -28.54
C ARG A 340 14.90 -7.25 -28.24
N GLY A 341 14.47 -6.09 -27.74
CA GLY A 341 15.40 -5.04 -27.33
C GLY A 341 16.32 -5.48 -26.18
N ALA A 342 15.82 -6.30 -25.26
CA ALA A 342 16.64 -6.91 -24.20
C ALA A 342 17.65 -7.96 -24.71
N ALA A 343 17.38 -8.60 -25.85
CA ALA A 343 18.23 -9.62 -26.46
C ALA A 343 19.24 -9.06 -27.48
N GLY A 344 19.11 -7.79 -27.88
CA GLY A 344 20.00 -7.16 -28.88
C GLY A 344 19.78 -7.66 -30.31
N GLU A 345 18.63 -8.26 -30.63
CA GLU A 345 18.35 -8.83 -31.95
C GLU A 345 17.72 -7.80 -32.91
N SER A 346 18.39 -7.50 -34.03
CA SER A 346 17.89 -6.57 -35.06
C SER A 346 16.83 -7.22 -35.98
N ALA A 347 15.85 -6.44 -36.45
CA ALA A 347 14.71 -6.90 -37.24
C ALA A 347 15.00 -7.37 -38.69
N ASP A 348 16.24 -7.27 -39.19
CA ASP A 348 16.58 -7.50 -40.61
C ASP A 348 16.76 -8.98 -41.01
N GLY A 349 16.39 -9.93 -40.15
CA GLY A 349 16.77 -11.34 -40.32
C GLY A 349 15.66 -12.38 -40.49
N PHE A 350 14.37 -12.03 -40.60
CA PHE A 350 13.31 -13.03 -40.61
C PHE A 350 12.61 -13.18 -41.98
N ARG A 351 13.05 -14.19 -42.75
CA ARG A 351 12.21 -14.86 -43.76
C ARG A 351 11.55 -16.07 -43.09
N PRO A 352 10.24 -16.31 -43.24
CA PRO A 352 9.64 -17.55 -42.78
C PRO A 352 10.16 -18.68 -43.68
N ALA A 353 10.86 -19.64 -43.08
CA ALA A 353 11.17 -20.91 -43.73
C ALA A 353 9.93 -21.80 -43.65
N ASP A 354 9.55 -22.38 -44.79
CA ASP A 354 8.51 -23.40 -44.90
C ASP A 354 8.82 -24.58 -43.96
N ASP A 355 7.81 -25.00 -43.22
CA ASP A 355 7.86 -26.11 -42.27
C ASP A 355 8.07 -27.45 -43.01
N ASP A 356 9.25 -28.06 -42.87
CA ASP A 356 9.51 -29.48 -43.17
C ASP A 356 9.38 -30.32 -41.88
N PRO A 357 8.35 -31.16 -41.75
CA PRO A 357 8.06 -31.90 -40.53
C PRO A 357 8.82 -33.24 -40.48
N THR A 358 10.14 -33.24 -40.64
CA THR A 358 10.92 -34.50 -40.56
C THR A 358 12.27 -34.42 -39.85
N THR A 359 12.38 -33.73 -38.71
CA THR A 359 13.49 -34.04 -37.77
C THR A 359 13.08 -33.95 -36.31
N ARG A 360 12.58 -35.08 -35.77
CA ARG A 360 12.57 -35.33 -34.32
C ARG A 360 13.99 -35.65 -33.85
N ARG A 361 14.53 -34.86 -32.91
CA ARG A 361 15.60 -35.32 -31.99
C ARG A 361 15.17 -35.09 -30.54
N SER A 362 15.31 -36.15 -29.76
CA SER A 362 14.96 -36.25 -28.34
C SER A 362 15.77 -35.29 -27.44
N PRO A 363 15.23 -34.90 -26.27
CA PRO A 363 15.89 -33.96 -25.37
C PRO A 363 16.97 -34.63 -24.52
N ARG A 364 18.11 -33.94 -24.36
CA ARG A 364 19.15 -34.25 -23.38
C ARG A 364 18.71 -33.81 -21.97
N SER A 365 19.18 -34.56 -20.98
CA SER A 365 18.77 -34.54 -19.58
C SER A 365 19.22 -33.30 -18.79
N SER A 366 18.41 -32.98 -17.79
CA SER A 366 18.35 -31.74 -17.01
C SER A 366 19.37 -31.62 -15.87
N HIS A 367 20.57 -32.22 -15.98
CA HIS A 367 21.46 -32.36 -14.80
C HIS A 367 22.75 -31.51 -14.77
N GLU A 368 22.93 -30.55 -15.68
CA GLU A 368 24.25 -29.91 -15.87
C GLU A 368 24.29 -28.37 -15.89
N LEU A 369 23.33 -27.69 -15.24
CA LEU A 369 23.28 -26.21 -15.18
C LEU A 369 23.08 -25.63 -13.76
N SER A 370 23.66 -26.27 -12.74
CA SER A 370 23.71 -25.73 -11.38
C SER A 370 25.14 -25.74 -10.85
N ARG A 371 26.01 -24.88 -11.42
CA ARG A 371 27.27 -24.42 -10.81
C ARG A 371 27.84 -23.29 -11.68
N GLN A 372 27.79 -22.06 -11.13
CA GLN A 372 28.43 -20.78 -11.54
C GLN A 372 27.38 -19.66 -11.54
N ARG A 373 27.51 -18.48 -10.93
CA ARG A 373 28.51 -17.80 -10.09
C ARG A 373 27.70 -16.80 -9.23
N ARG A 374 27.89 -16.79 -7.91
CA ARG A 374 27.50 -15.64 -7.04
C ARG A 374 28.76 -14.79 -6.78
N PRO A 375 28.71 -13.46 -6.89
CA PRO A 375 29.78 -12.61 -6.38
C PRO A 375 29.63 -12.41 -4.86
N PRO A 376 30.75 -12.25 -4.11
CA PRO A 376 30.71 -12.16 -2.64
C PRO A 376 30.36 -10.75 -2.14
N ALA A 377 29.56 -10.71 -1.08
CA ALA A 377 28.98 -9.53 -0.43
C ALA A 377 29.97 -8.65 0.38
N ASP A 378 31.29 -8.81 0.20
CA ASP A 378 32.30 -8.25 1.11
C ASP A 378 32.85 -6.87 0.73
N ARG A 379 32.39 -6.23 -0.36
CA ARG A 379 32.92 -4.91 -0.77
C ARG A 379 32.20 -3.69 -0.19
N LEU A 380 30.96 -3.81 0.31
CA LEU A 380 30.21 -2.64 0.82
C LEU A 380 30.53 -2.26 2.28
N ARG A 381 31.30 -3.08 3.02
CA ARG A 381 31.68 -2.77 4.42
C ARG A 381 32.92 -1.88 4.58
N LYS A 382 33.70 -1.61 3.52
CA LYS A 382 34.95 -0.84 3.64
C LYS A 382 34.82 0.67 3.48
N HIS A 383 33.75 1.20 2.89
CA HIS A 383 33.59 2.65 2.72
C HIS A 383 32.84 3.37 3.86
N ALA A 384 32.12 2.65 4.72
CA ALA A 384 31.38 3.25 5.84
C ALA A 384 32.22 3.51 7.13
N ARG A 385 33.50 3.07 7.18
CA ARG A 385 34.35 3.22 8.39
C ARG A 385 35.45 4.27 8.28
N SER A 386 35.58 4.99 7.16
CA SER A 386 36.64 6.00 7.01
C SER A 386 36.21 7.45 7.27
N ALA A 387 34.96 7.70 7.69
CA ALA A 387 34.44 9.06 7.92
C ALA A 387 34.30 9.47 9.41
N VAL A 388 34.69 8.62 10.38
CA VAL A 388 34.48 8.90 11.83
C VAL A 388 35.75 8.71 12.67
N ALA A 389 36.94 8.94 12.09
CA ALA A 389 38.18 8.92 12.86
C ALA A 389 39.11 10.07 12.43
N GLY A 390 38.94 11.23 13.04
CA GLY A 390 39.91 12.31 12.90
C GLY A 390 39.41 13.67 13.38
N LYS A 391 39.43 13.89 14.71
CA LYS A 391 39.81 15.17 15.35
C LYS A 391 39.53 15.11 16.86
N THR A 392 40.48 14.59 17.61
CA THR A 392 40.65 14.90 19.03
C THR A 392 41.94 15.70 19.19
N GLY A 393 41.81 17.03 19.23
CA GLY A 393 42.89 17.98 19.50
C GLY A 393 42.43 18.97 20.57
N ARG A 394 43.24 19.07 21.63
CA ARG A 394 43.04 19.78 22.92
C ARG A 394 42.70 21.29 22.83
N PRO A 395 42.22 21.90 23.94
CA PRO A 395 41.55 23.19 23.93
C PRO A 395 42.54 24.37 23.96
N ASN A 396 42.27 25.38 23.15
CA ASN A 396 42.97 26.66 23.22
C ASN A 396 42.19 27.61 24.15
N ARG A 397 42.83 28.00 25.25
CA ARG A 397 42.41 29.10 26.11
C ARG A 397 42.61 30.41 25.36
N ASN A 398 41.63 31.30 25.38
CA ASN A 398 41.88 32.75 25.39
C ASN A 398 40.63 33.54 25.82
N PRO A 399 40.80 34.80 26.27
CA PRO A 399 40.16 35.31 27.47
C PRO A 399 38.86 36.08 27.22
N LEU A 400 38.08 36.21 28.30
CA LEU A 400 36.92 37.09 28.42
C LEU A 400 37.27 38.56 28.13
N PRO A 401 36.44 39.31 27.37
CA PRO A 401 36.46 40.76 27.39
C PRO A 401 35.58 41.32 28.52
N PRO A 402 35.87 42.54 29.00
CA PRO A 402 35.33 43.06 30.25
C PRO A 402 33.91 43.62 30.13
N ALA A 403 33.23 43.65 31.26
CA ALA A 403 31.92 44.25 31.47
C ALA A 403 31.95 45.79 31.28
N GLY A 404 30.93 46.34 30.61
CA GLY A 404 30.72 47.79 30.47
C GLY A 404 29.35 48.15 29.89
N ARG A 405 28.48 48.67 30.76
CA ARG A 405 27.11 49.25 30.62
C ARG A 405 26.99 50.40 29.57
N PRO A 406 25.83 51.10 29.42
CA PRO A 406 24.41 50.70 29.45
C PRO A 406 23.62 51.18 28.20
N ILE A 407 22.37 50.72 28.16
CA ILE A 407 21.28 51.06 27.23
C ILE A 407 20.98 52.57 27.21
N HIS A 408 20.91 53.17 26.02
CA HIS A 408 20.16 54.40 25.77
C HIS A 408 19.00 54.15 24.80
N ARG A 409 17.79 54.43 25.30
CA ARG A 409 16.53 54.58 24.56
C ARG A 409 16.53 55.86 23.72
N ARG A 410 15.61 55.88 22.74
CA ARG A 410 15.07 56.97 21.88
C ARG A 410 15.63 56.90 20.45
N TYR A 411 14.87 56.90 19.36
CA TYR A 411 13.45 57.14 19.08
C TYR A 411 12.96 56.11 18.05
#